data_AF-A0A7D9K8Q1-F1
#
_entry.id   AF-A0A7D9K8Q1-F1
#
_cell.length_a   1.000
_cell.length_b   1.000
_cell.length_c   1.000
_cell.angle_alpha   90.00
_cell.angle_beta   90.00
_cell.angle_gamma   90.00
#
_symmetry.space_group_name_H-M   'P 1'
#
loop_
_entity.id
_entity.type
_entity.pdbx_description
1 polymer ?
#
loop_
_entity_poly.entity_id
_entity_poly.type
_entity_poly.pdbx_seq_one_letter_code
_entity_poly.pdbx_strand_id
1 'polypeptide(L)'
;LLEENFTDILPNDERFRKVRVVVCNASCSKSGVTSAIDHVLQEGTACVHDLVNGVESNKLRGLLLHHQEIIRHAMKFFFVHYIVYVTSSVYKSENEDVIKKVIDDNHVENVSKSHSNPFLVSSFLPDLTEKLRTFKANPPEEKDPSSNT
;
A
#
# COMPACT_ATOMS: atom_id res chain seq x y z
N LEU A 1 12.56 -12.16 -1.05
CA LEU A 1 11.40 -11.53 -1.72
C LEU A 1 11.05 -12.38 -2.94
N LEU A 2 9.80 -12.37 -3.40
CA LEU A 2 9.49 -12.88 -4.74
C LEU A 2 10.08 -11.90 -5.76
N GLU A 3 10.66 -12.42 -6.85
CA GLU A 3 11.22 -11.59 -7.93
C GLU A 3 10.18 -11.18 -8.99
N GLU A 4 8.98 -11.79 -8.94
CA GLU A 4 7.86 -11.47 -9.84
C GLU A 4 7.17 -10.16 -9.45
N ASN A 5 6.65 -9.41 -10.44
CA ASN A 5 5.86 -8.22 -10.14
C ASN A 5 4.52 -8.64 -9.54
N PHE A 6 4.05 -7.88 -8.56
CA PHE A 6 2.77 -8.15 -7.91
C PHE A 6 1.59 -8.21 -8.89
N THR A 7 1.57 -7.36 -9.92
CA THR A 7 0.50 -7.30 -10.92
C THR A 7 0.45 -8.51 -11.86
N ASP A 8 1.53 -9.29 -11.94
CA ASP A 8 1.65 -10.48 -12.80
C ASP A 8 1.20 -11.75 -12.07
N ILE A 9 1.02 -11.67 -10.74
CA ILE A 9 0.60 -12.80 -9.90
C ILE A 9 -0.86 -13.13 -10.19
N LEU A 10 -1.18 -14.40 -10.36
CA LEU A 10 -2.57 -14.82 -10.52
C LEU A 10 -3.33 -14.68 -9.18
N PRO A 11 -4.49 -13.99 -9.14
CA PRO A 11 -5.23 -13.80 -7.89
C PRO A 11 -5.77 -15.08 -7.25
N ASN A 12 -5.82 -16.19 -8.01
CA ASN A 12 -6.23 -17.53 -7.54
C ASN A 12 -5.05 -18.49 -7.38
N ASP A 13 -3.82 -17.99 -7.35
CA ASP A 13 -2.64 -18.81 -7.11
C ASP A 13 -2.70 -19.44 -5.70
N GLU A 14 -2.48 -20.75 -5.64
CA GLU A 14 -2.59 -21.55 -4.41
C GLU A 14 -1.64 -21.06 -3.32
N ARG A 15 -0.51 -20.45 -3.69
CA ARG A 15 0.47 -19.84 -2.77
C ARG A 15 -0.17 -18.80 -1.85
N PHE A 16 -1.20 -18.10 -2.33
CA PHE A 16 -1.84 -16.98 -1.62
C PHE A 16 -3.21 -17.31 -1.02
N ARG A 17 -3.66 -18.57 -1.05
CA ARG A 17 -4.97 -18.99 -0.52
C ARG A 17 -5.21 -18.69 0.97
N LYS A 18 -4.11 -18.59 1.74
CA LYS A 18 -4.16 -18.23 3.17
C LYS A 18 -4.00 -16.72 3.43
N VAL A 19 -3.71 -15.93 2.39
CA VAL A 19 -3.60 -14.48 2.53
C VAL A 19 -4.98 -13.92 2.83
N ARG A 20 -5.04 -13.05 3.86
CA ARG A 20 -6.24 -12.32 4.28
C ARG A 20 -6.05 -10.81 4.21
N VAL A 21 -4.81 -10.36 4.21
CA VAL A 21 -4.43 -8.96 4.23
C VAL A 21 -3.37 -8.72 3.17
N VAL A 22 -3.58 -7.69 2.36
CA VAL A 22 -2.57 -7.19 1.41
C VAL A 22 -2.17 -5.80 1.85
N VAL A 23 -0.86 -5.55 1.97
CA VAL A 23 -0.32 -4.23 2.26
C VAL A 23 0.36 -3.71 1.00
N CYS A 24 -0.23 -2.68 0.39
CA CYS A 24 0.27 -2.02 -0.79
C CYS A 24 1.06 -0.78 -0.36
N ASN A 25 2.38 -0.92 -0.22
CA ASN A 25 3.27 0.21 -0.02
C ASN A 25 3.62 0.82 -1.39
N ALA A 26 2.94 1.92 -1.73
CA ALA A 26 3.01 2.49 -3.07
C ALA A 26 4.17 3.49 -3.19
N SER A 27 4.96 3.34 -4.26
CA SER A 27 5.97 4.32 -4.66
C SER A 27 5.30 5.65 -4.98
N CYS A 28 5.50 6.66 -4.16
CA CYS A 28 4.84 7.96 -4.25
C CYS A 28 5.87 9.09 -4.45
N SER A 29 5.40 10.33 -4.51
CA SER A 29 6.24 11.53 -4.60
C SER A 29 7.17 11.74 -3.39
N LYS A 30 6.93 11.04 -2.28
CA LYS A 30 7.66 11.17 -1.02
C LYS A 30 7.67 12.58 -0.43
N SER A 31 6.67 13.39 -0.80
CA SER A 31 6.46 14.74 -0.25
C SER A 31 6.27 14.79 1.27
N GLY A 32 5.93 13.67 1.91
CA GLY A 32 5.84 13.55 3.36
C GLY A 32 7.17 13.29 4.06
N VAL A 33 8.27 13.07 3.32
CA VAL A 33 9.60 12.88 3.91
C VAL A 33 10.19 14.25 4.22
N THR A 34 10.31 14.57 5.51
CA THR A 34 10.78 15.88 5.98
C THR A 34 12.30 16.03 6.00
N SER A 35 13.05 14.93 5.81
CA SER A 35 14.51 14.90 5.84
C SER A 35 15.08 14.41 4.51
N ALA A 36 15.91 15.23 3.86
CA ALA A 36 16.61 14.85 2.65
C ALA A 36 17.58 13.67 2.87
N ILE A 37 18.10 13.52 4.09
CA ILE A 37 18.98 12.40 4.46
C ILE A 37 18.18 11.10 4.48
N ASP A 38 16.98 11.11 5.07
CA ASP A 38 16.12 9.92 5.13
C ASP A 38 15.69 9.51 3.71
N HIS A 39 15.43 10.49 2.85
CA HIS A 39 15.10 10.25 1.44
C HIS A 39 16.25 9.60 0.67
N VAL A 40 17.49 10.09 0.83
CA VAL A 40 18.68 9.50 0.18
C VAL A 40 18.99 8.12 0.74
N LEU A 41 18.78 7.89 2.03
CA LEU A 41 18.99 6.58 2.65
C LEU A 41 18.00 5.54 2.12
N GLN A 42 16.77 5.96 1.81
CA GLN A 42 15.70 5.07 1.38
C GLN A 42 15.69 4.80 -0.13
N GLU A 43 16.12 5.77 -0.95
CA GLU A 43 16.00 5.73 -2.43
C GLU A 43 17.33 5.83 -3.18
N GLY A 44 18.41 6.17 -2.48
CA GLY A 44 19.68 6.54 -3.10
C GLY A 44 19.68 7.95 -3.71
N THR A 45 20.79 8.32 -4.34
CA THR A 45 21.02 9.68 -4.85
C THR A 45 20.25 10.00 -6.15
N ALA A 46 19.68 8.99 -6.81
CA ALA A 46 18.97 9.14 -8.07
C ALA A 46 17.70 10.01 -7.96
N CYS A 47 17.11 10.10 -6.76
CA CYS A 47 15.85 10.79 -6.53
C CYS A 47 16.02 12.20 -5.93
N VAL A 48 17.26 12.69 -5.79
CA VAL A 48 17.54 14.01 -5.18
C VAL A 48 16.98 15.15 -6.04
N HIS A 49 17.01 15.00 -7.37
CA HIS A 49 16.46 16.00 -8.28
C HIS A 49 14.95 16.20 -8.06
N ASP A 50 14.19 15.12 -7.91
CA ASP A 50 12.74 15.18 -7.69
C ASP A 50 12.38 15.73 -6.30
N LEU A 51 13.27 15.56 -5.32
CA LEU A 51 13.11 16.14 -3.98
C LEU A 51 13.28 17.66 -3.99
N VAL A 52 14.22 18.18 -4.79
CA VAL A 52 14.52 19.61 -4.88
C VAL A 52 13.55 20.32 -5.83
N ASN A 53 13.20 19.70 -6.96
CA ASN A 53 12.45 20.33 -8.04
C ASN A 53 10.96 19.92 -8.07
N GLY A 54 10.56 18.97 -7.22
CA GLY A 54 9.25 18.35 -7.27
C GLY A 54 9.15 17.27 -8.36
N VAL A 55 8.08 16.47 -8.30
CA VAL A 55 7.84 15.41 -9.28
C VAL A 55 7.19 15.99 -10.53
N GLU A 56 7.82 15.78 -11.68
CA GLU A 56 7.29 16.13 -13.00
C GLU A 56 5.87 15.57 -13.21
N SER A 57 4.96 16.40 -13.74
CA SER A 57 3.52 16.06 -13.87
C SER A 57 3.25 14.75 -14.61
N ASN A 58 4.03 14.44 -15.64
CA ASN A 58 3.91 13.18 -16.40
C ASN A 58 4.36 11.96 -15.58
N LYS A 59 5.41 12.11 -14.77
CA LYS A 59 5.88 11.06 -13.87
C LYS A 59 4.86 10.81 -12.76
N LEU A 60 4.30 11.88 -12.19
CA LEU A 60 3.22 11.79 -11.21
C LEU A 60 2.00 11.03 -11.76
N ARG A 61 1.57 11.35 -12.99
CA ARG A 61 0.46 10.62 -13.63
C ARG A 61 0.76 9.12 -13.80
N GLY A 62 1.98 8.77 -14.16
CA GLY A 62 2.43 7.37 -14.23
C GLY A 62 2.34 6.66 -12.87
N LEU A 63 2.80 7.32 -11.80
CA LEU A 63 2.70 6.80 -10.43
C LEU A 63 1.24 6.56 -10.02
N LEU A 64 0.35 7.53 -10.27
CA LEU A 64 -1.07 7.40 -9.93
C LEU A 64 -1.75 6.25 -10.66
N LEU A 65 -1.43 6.02 -11.93
CA LEU A 65 -1.96 4.88 -12.68
C LEU A 65 -1.49 3.56 -12.06
N HIS A 66 -0.21 3.49 -11.69
CA HIS A 66 0.35 2.31 -11.04
C HIS A 66 -0.25 2.05 -9.65
N HIS A 67 -0.50 3.10 -8.85
CA HIS A 67 -1.20 2.97 -7.56
C HIS A 67 -2.57 2.32 -7.73
N GLN A 68 -3.34 2.83 -8.69
CA GLN A 68 -4.66 2.30 -8.97
C GLN A 68 -4.60 0.86 -9.49
N GLU A 69 -3.60 0.53 -10.32
CA GLU A 69 -3.37 -0.82 -10.83
C GLU A 69 -3.08 -1.81 -9.70
N ILE A 70 -2.18 -1.47 -8.77
CA ILE A 70 -1.86 -2.31 -7.60
C ILE A 70 -3.11 -2.57 -6.77
N ILE A 71 -3.89 -1.54 -6.45
CA ILE A 71 -5.08 -1.70 -5.61
C ILE A 71 -6.14 -2.54 -6.33
N ARG A 72 -6.39 -2.27 -7.62
CA ARG A 72 -7.32 -3.08 -8.43
C ARG A 72 -6.86 -4.53 -8.51
N HIS A 73 -5.56 -4.77 -8.62
CA HIS A 73 -5.02 -6.12 -8.63
C HIS A 73 -5.21 -6.81 -7.27
N ALA A 74 -4.95 -6.13 -6.16
CA ALA A 74 -5.20 -6.63 -4.81
C ALA A 74 -6.67 -6.99 -4.55
N MET A 75 -7.61 -6.20 -5.10
CA MET A 75 -9.06 -6.48 -5.00
C MET A 75 -9.49 -7.77 -5.72
N LYS A 76 -8.68 -8.31 -6.63
CA LYS A 76 -9.01 -9.57 -7.34
C LYS A 76 -8.73 -10.83 -6.51
N PHE A 77 -7.99 -10.72 -5.41
CA PHE A 77 -7.65 -11.87 -4.58
C PHE A 77 -8.87 -12.34 -3.77
N PHE A 78 -9.35 -13.54 -4.08
CA PHE A 78 -10.61 -14.05 -3.55
C PHE A 78 -10.66 -14.17 -2.02
N PHE A 79 -9.52 -14.44 -1.38
CA PHE A 79 -9.44 -14.66 0.06
C PHE A 79 -9.02 -13.42 0.85
N VAL A 80 -8.81 -12.28 0.19
CA VAL A 80 -8.38 -11.04 0.84
C VAL A 80 -9.58 -10.34 1.46
N HIS A 81 -9.47 -10.05 2.75
CA HIS A 81 -10.47 -9.32 3.53
C HIS A 81 -10.09 -7.85 3.70
N TYR A 82 -8.80 -7.55 3.79
CA TYR A 82 -8.31 -6.20 4.02
C TYR A 82 -7.21 -5.84 3.03
N ILE A 83 -7.33 -4.64 2.45
CA ILE A 83 -6.30 -4.04 1.62
C ILE A 83 -5.89 -2.75 2.34
N VAL A 84 -4.62 -2.69 2.74
CA VAL A 84 -4.03 -1.52 3.38
C VAL A 84 -3.17 -0.82 2.35
N TYR A 85 -3.60 0.35 1.93
CA TYR A 85 -2.84 1.20 1.01
C TYR A 85 -2.05 2.23 1.81
N VAL A 86 -0.74 2.29 1.56
CA VAL A 86 0.20 3.14 2.28
C VAL A 86 1.02 3.95 1.30
N THR A 87 1.15 5.25 1.57
CA THR A 87 2.07 6.15 0.87
C THR A 87 2.87 6.94 1.92
N SER A 88 3.93 7.60 1.45
CA SER A 88 4.64 8.64 2.18
C SER A 88 4.42 10.01 1.51
N SER A 89 3.19 10.26 1.06
CA SER A 89 2.79 11.52 0.42
C SER A 89 1.76 12.26 1.27
N VAL A 90 1.86 13.60 1.27
CA VAL A 90 0.86 14.49 1.87
C VAL A 90 -0.24 14.88 0.88
N TYR A 91 -0.09 14.53 -0.40
CA TYR A 91 -1.01 14.96 -1.44
C TYR A 91 -2.23 14.05 -1.54
N LYS A 92 -3.42 14.67 -1.49
CA LYS A 92 -4.70 14.00 -1.67
C LYS A 92 -4.80 13.22 -2.99
N SER A 93 -4.16 13.74 -4.04
CA SER A 93 -4.11 13.13 -5.37
C SER A 93 -3.46 11.76 -5.37
N GLU A 94 -2.54 11.48 -4.45
CA GLU A 94 -1.87 10.18 -4.27
C GLU A 94 -2.52 9.33 -3.17
N ASN A 95 -3.45 9.90 -2.39
CA ASN A 95 -4.06 9.28 -1.23
C ASN A 95 -5.56 9.03 -1.48
N GLU A 96 -6.43 9.90 -0.98
CA GLU A 96 -7.88 9.74 -0.98
C GLU A 96 -8.46 9.69 -2.39
N ASP A 97 -7.92 10.49 -3.32
CA ASP A 97 -8.44 10.55 -4.69
C ASP A 97 -8.13 9.26 -5.48
N VAL A 98 -7.02 8.58 -5.17
CA VAL A 98 -6.69 7.26 -5.74
C VAL A 98 -7.71 6.23 -5.30
N ILE A 99 -7.97 6.14 -3.99
CA ILE A 99 -8.93 5.18 -3.43
C ILE A 99 -10.32 5.42 -3.98
N LYS A 100 -10.77 6.68 -3.97
CA LYS A 100 -12.08 7.05 -4.51
C LYS A 100 -12.22 6.61 -5.96
N LYS A 101 -11.23 6.91 -6.79
CA LYS A 101 -11.25 6.53 -8.20
C LYS A 101 -11.29 5.01 -8.40
N VAL A 102 -10.49 4.25 -7.65
CA VAL A 102 -10.49 2.78 -7.75
C VAL A 102 -11.85 2.20 -7.35
N ILE A 103 -12.46 2.71 -6.27
CA ILE A 103 -13.77 2.24 -5.82
C ILE A 103 -14.86 2.59 -6.84
N ASP A 104 -14.90 3.84 -7.31
CA ASP A 104 -15.86 4.31 -8.31
C ASP A 104 -15.73 3.52 -9.63
N ASP A 105 -14.52 3.30 -10.14
CA ASP A 105 -14.26 2.51 -11.35
C ASP A 105 -14.72 1.05 -11.18
N ASN A 106 -14.46 0.44 -10.01
CA ASN A 106 -14.92 -0.91 -9.71
C ASN A 106 -16.46 -0.98 -9.67
N HIS A 107 -17.15 0.05 -9.20
CA HIS A 107 -18.61 0.08 -9.27
C HIS A 107 -19.11 0.05 -10.72
N VAL A 108 -18.50 0.81 -11.63
CA VAL A 108 -18.90 0.86 -13.05
C VAL A 108 -18.70 -0.48 -13.77
N GLU A 109 -17.56 -1.15 -13.57
CA GLU A 109 -17.30 -2.48 -14.16
C GLU A 109 -18.31 -3.54 -13.68
N ASN A 110 -18.76 -3.40 -12.44
CA ASN A 110 -19.67 -4.32 -11.78
C ASN A 110 -21.17 -4.08 -12.06
N VAL A 111 -21.57 -2.84 -12.36
CA VAL A 111 -22.95 -2.51 -12.80
C VAL A 111 -23.31 -3.24 -14.10
N SER A 112 -22.31 -3.49 -14.95
CA SER A 112 -22.48 -4.30 -16.17
C SER A 112 -22.59 -5.81 -15.90
N LYS A 113 -22.34 -6.25 -14.66
CA LYS A 113 -22.30 -7.66 -14.23
C LYS A 113 -22.94 -7.88 -12.85
N SER A 114 -24.09 -7.27 -12.52
CA SER A 114 -24.98 -7.62 -11.39
C SER A 114 -24.36 -8.03 -10.02
N HIS A 115 -23.15 -7.58 -9.69
CA HIS A 115 -22.44 -7.92 -8.46
C HIS A 115 -21.81 -6.65 -7.90
N SER A 116 -22.41 -6.04 -6.87
CA SER A 116 -21.87 -4.87 -6.19
C SER A 116 -20.40 -5.08 -5.77
N ASN A 117 -19.56 -4.04 -5.89
CA ASN A 117 -18.19 -4.03 -5.38
C ASN A 117 -18.18 -4.49 -3.90
N PRO A 118 -17.47 -5.56 -3.52
CA PRO A 118 -17.48 -6.08 -2.15
C PRO A 118 -16.59 -5.26 -1.19
N PHE A 119 -15.76 -4.36 -1.72
CA PHE A 119 -14.84 -3.57 -0.90
C PHE A 119 -15.45 -2.21 -0.54
N LEU A 120 -15.36 -1.87 0.75
CA LEU A 120 -15.76 -0.59 1.31
C LEU A 120 -14.53 0.12 1.87
N VAL A 121 -14.46 1.45 1.68
CA VAL A 121 -13.43 2.26 2.32
C VAL A 121 -13.73 2.32 3.81
N SER A 122 -12.85 1.73 4.62
CA SER A 122 -13.02 1.73 6.06
C SER A 122 -12.68 3.11 6.63
N SER A 123 -13.63 3.72 7.35
CA SER A 123 -13.40 4.91 8.17
C SER A 123 -12.65 4.58 9.48
N PHE A 124 -12.22 3.33 9.70
CA PHE A 124 -11.59 2.85 10.93
C PHE A 124 -10.13 3.29 11.08
N LEU A 125 -9.54 3.94 10.08
CA LEU A 125 -8.15 4.38 10.13
C LEU A 125 -7.82 5.31 11.31
N PRO A 126 -8.68 6.22 11.82
CA PRO A 126 -8.37 7.02 13.01
C PRO A 126 -8.14 6.14 14.24
N ASP A 127 -9.06 5.21 14.51
CA ASP A 127 -8.97 4.28 15.64
C ASP A 127 -7.80 3.31 15.48
N LEU A 128 -7.55 2.82 14.26
CA LEU A 128 -6.41 1.96 13.97
C LEU A 128 -5.08 2.71 14.08
N THR A 129 -5.02 3.96 13.65
CA THR A 129 -3.82 4.81 13.77
C THR A 129 -3.49 5.05 15.24
N GLU A 130 -4.50 5.32 16.08
CA GLU A 130 -4.31 5.41 17.53
C GLU A 130 -3.87 4.08 18.16
N LYS A 131 -4.47 2.96 17.73
CA LYS A 131 -4.05 1.63 18.17
C LYS A 131 -2.64 1.27 17.73
N LEU A 132 -2.23 1.64 16.52
CA LEU A 132 -0.87 1.40 16.00
C LEU A 132 0.16 2.31 16.69
N ARG A 133 -0.19 3.58 16.98
CA ARG A 133 0.64 4.49 17.79
C ARG A 133 0.89 3.95 19.19
N THR A 134 -0.11 3.30 19.77
CA THR A 134 -0.04 2.71 21.12
C THR A 134 0.45 1.25 21.11
N PHE A 135 0.58 0.63 19.94
CA PHE A 135 1.08 -0.74 19.81
C PHE A 135 2.57 -0.78 20.11
N LYS A 136 2.91 -1.31 21.29
CA LYS A 136 4.27 -1.76 21.59
C LYS A 136 4.34 -3.24 21.24
N ALA A 137 5.14 -3.59 20.23
CA ALA A 137 5.49 -4.98 20.00
C ALA A 137 6.12 -5.53 21.28
N ASN A 138 5.67 -6.71 21.72
CA ASN A 138 6.34 -7.41 22.81
C ASN A 138 7.81 -7.61 22.40
N PRO A 139 8.77 -7.32 23.28
CA PRO A 139 10.16 -7.66 23.00
C PRO A 139 10.22 -9.17 22.70
N PRO A 140 11.07 -9.60 21.76
CA PRO A 140 11.28 -11.02 21.52
C PRO A 140 11.64 -11.68 22.85
N GLU A 141 10.98 -12.80 23.18
CA GLU A 141 11.35 -13.60 24.34
C GLU A 141 12.84 -13.96 24.21
N GLU A 142 13.65 -13.30 25.03
CA GLU A 142 15.04 -13.65 25.22
C GLU A 142 15.03 -15.02 25.92
N LYS A 143 15.21 -16.09 25.14
CA LYS A 143 15.42 -17.41 25.71
C LYS A 143 16.69 -17.35 26.54
N ASP A 144 16.52 -17.29 27.85
CA ASP A 144 17.59 -17.39 28.82
C ASP A 144 18.44 -18.63 28.49
N PRO A 145 19.73 -18.46 28.12
CA PRO A 145 20.61 -19.58 27.82
C PRO A 145 20.99 -20.41 29.07
N SER A 146 20.42 -20.09 30.23
CA SER A 146 20.69 -20.71 31.53
C SER A 146 19.70 -21.82 31.93
N SER A 147 18.71 -22.17 31.10
CA SER A 147 17.70 -23.19 31.43
C SER A 147 18.04 -24.63 31.00
N ASN A 148 19.24 -24.88 30.48
CA ASN A 148 19.75 -26.24 30.24
C ASN A 148 20.84 -26.60 31.26
N THR A 149 20.43 -26.92 32.49
CA THR A 149 21.14 -27.82 33.41
C THR A 149 20.15 -28.54 34.29
#